data_AF-T1BIZ8-F1
#
_entry.id   AF-T1BIZ8-F1
#
_cell.length_a   1.000
_cell.length_b   1.000
_cell.length_c   1.000
_cell.angle_alpha   90.00
_cell.angle_beta   90.00
_cell.angle_gamma   90.00
#
_symmetry.space_group_name_H-M   'P 1'
#
loop_
_entity.id
_entity.type
_entity.pdbx_description
1 polymer ?
#
loop_
_entity_poly.entity_id
_entity_poly.type
_entity_poly.pdbx_seq_one_letter_code
_entity_poly.pdbx_strand_id
1 'polypeptide(L)'
;GSPLSKRHGAASVREFRERGYRPEALANYLFRLGHSGAEHALLDLSAMARGFDVAHLGRAPAHFDEQQLAVWQKETAHHLSAAEARSWLGAVLPPGLDPAAASAFITAVLPNVVLPEDARPWVEVVFGAPPALSPAAEQTVKAAGSAYIAAAVQAAV
;
A
#
# COMPACT_ATOMS: atom_id res chain seq x y z
N GLY A 1 21.03 -14.23 -14.71
CA GLY A 1 20.29 -13.06 -15.19
C GLY A 1 21.25 -11.99 -15.67
N SER A 2 20.82 -11.15 -16.62
CA SER A 2 21.60 -9.99 -17.10
C SER A 2 21.77 -8.92 -16.00
N PRO A 3 22.82 -8.09 -16.04
CA PRO A 3 23.00 -6.99 -15.09
C PRO A 3 21.80 -6.04 -15.10
N LEU A 4 21.39 -5.61 -13.90
CA LEU A 4 20.38 -4.57 -13.72
C LEU A 4 20.93 -3.28 -14.35
N SER A 5 20.33 -2.84 -15.45
CA SER A 5 20.74 -1.62 -16.15
C SER A 5 19.51 -0.78 -16.46
N LYS A 6 19.69 0.54 -16.63
CA LYS A 6 18.61 1.45 -17.08
C LYS A 6 17.96 0.98 -18.39
N ARG A 7 18.66 0.16 -19.19
CA ARG A 7 18.16 -0.43 -20.44
C ARG A 7 17.30 -1.68 -20.22
N HIS A 8 17.27 -2.22 -19.01
CA HIS A 8 16.48 -3.39 -18.60
C HIS A 8 15.38 -3.03 -17.58
N GLY A 9 14.93 -1.77 -17.54
CA GLY A 9 13.84 -1.34 -16.65
C GLY A 9 14.27 -1.15 -15.19
N ALA A 10 15.57 -0.96 -14.92
CA ALA A 10 16.04 -0.66 -13.57
C ALA A 10 15.49 0.69 -13.10
N ALA A 11 14.46 0.65 -12.25
CA ALA A 11 13.90 1.86 -11.67
C ALA A 11 14.92 2.55 -10.76
N SER A 12 15.07 3.86 -10.90
CA SER A 12 15.93 4.63 -10.01
C SER A 12 15.30 4.79 -8.63
N VAL A 13 16.12 5.05 -7.60
CA VAL A 13 15.61 5.39 -6.24
C VAL A 13 14.63 6.57 -6.29
N ARG A 14 14.85 7.50 -7.23
CA ARG A 14 13.94 8.63 -7.48
C ARG A 14 12.58 8.16 -7.98
N GLU A 15 12.55 7.25 -8.96
CA GLU A 15 11.30 6.71 -9.50
C GLU A 15 10.51 5.93 -8.45
N PHE A 16 11.18 5.12 -7.61
CA PHE A 16 10.52 4.45 -6.49
C PHE A 16 9.88 5.45 -5.52
N ARG A 17 10.60 6.53 -5.18
CA ARG A 17 10.06 7.60 -4.34
C ARG A 17 8.86 8.30 -5.00
N GLU A 18 8.94 8.62 -6.28
CA GLU A 18 7.85 9.26 -7.04
C GLU A 18 6.59 8.36 -7.11
N ARG A 19 6.78 7.04 -7.16
CA ARG A 19 5.69 6.05 -7.08
C ARG A 19 5.12 5.88 -5.67
N GLY A 20 5.77 6.45 -4.65
CA GLY A 20 5.33 6.40 -3.25
C GLY A 20 5.94 5.27 -2.42
N TYR A 21 7.00 4.61 -2.88
CA TYR A 21 7.73 3.67 -2.02
C TYR A 21 8.39 4.38 -0.85
N ARG A 22 8.38 3.70 0.29
CA ARG A 22 8.99 4.15 1.54
C ARG A 22 10.48 3.82 1.56
N PRO A 23 11.34 4.73 2.07
CA PRO A 23 12.77 4.45 2.21
C PRO A 23 13.03 3.23 3.11
N GLU A 24 12.20 3.02 4.13
CA GLU A 24 12.29 1.89 5.05
C GLU A 24 12.03 0.56 4.34
N ALA A 25 11.10 0.53 3.39
CA ALA A 25 10.80 -0.66 2.57
C ALA A 25 11.96 -1.00 1.64
N LEU A 26 12.51 0.00 0.95
CA LEU A 26 13.69 -0.17 0.09
C LEU A 26 14.90 -0.65 0.90
N ALA A 27 15.14 -0.06 2.07
CA ALA A 27 16.23 -0.47 2.94
C ALA A 27 16.06 -1.93 3.43
N ASN A 28 14.87 -2.32 3.86
CA ASN A 28 14.59 -3.68 4.32
C ASN A 28 14.71 -4.73 3.21
N TYR A 29 14.31 -4.36 2.00
CA TYR A 29 14.46 -5.21 0.83
C TYR A 29 15.95 -5.37 0.46
N LEU A 30 16.68 -4.26 0.31
CA LEU A 30 18.09 -4.27 -0.07
C LEU A 30 18.97 -4.92 1.00
N PHE A 31 18.65 -4.75 2.29
CA PHE A 31 19.34 -5.43 3.38
C PHE A 31 19.31 -6.95 3.21
N ARG A 32 18.25 -7.52 2.65
CA ARG A 32 18.06 -8.97 2.45
C ARG A 32 18.47 -9.44 1.06
N LEU A 33 18.79 -8.52 0.15
CA LEU A 33 19.14 -8.83 -1.22
C LEU A 33 20.57 -9.41 -1.27
N GLY A 34 20.65 -10.74 -1.18
CA GLY A 34 21.92 -11.47 -1.14
C GLY A 34 22.52 -11.63 0.27
N HIS A 35 21.78 -11.26 1.32
CA HIS A 35 22.18 -11.43 2.72
C HIS A 35 21.09 -12.19 3.48
N SER A 36 21.44 -13.28 4.15
CA SER A 36 20.53 -14.05 4.99
C SER A 36 20.50 -13.50 6.41
N GLY A 37 19.64 -12.50 6.64
CA GLY A 37 19.33 -12.01 7.99
C GLY A 37 18.54 -13.03 8.80
N ALA A 38 18.80 -13.10 10.12
CA ALA A 38 18.09 -14.00 11.04
C ALA A 38 16.67 -13.51 11.41
N GLU A 39 16.38 -12.23 11.21
CA GLU A 39 15.17 -11.59 11.68
C GLU A 39 14.19 -11.28 10.54
N HIS A 40 13.02 -11.91 10.59
CA HIS A 40 11.90 -11.70 9.68
C HIS A 40 10.94 -10.63 10.22
N ALA A 41 11.47 -9.44 10.51
CA ALA A 41 10.71 -8.27 10.93
C ALA A 41 11.12 -7.02 10.16
N LEU A 42 10.29 -5.97 10.20
CA LEU A 42 10.65 -4.65 9.68
C LEU A 42 11.76 -4.05 10.55
N LEU A 43 12.94 -3.84 9.98
CA LEU A 43 14.10 -3.33 10.69
C LEU A 43 14.26 -1.82 10.49
N ASP A 44 14.76 -1.14 11.52
CA ASP A 44 15.35 0.19 11.36
C ASP A 44 16.83 0.08 10.93
N LEU A 45 17.44 1.21 10.56
CA LEU A 45 18.84 1.23 10.12
C LEU A 45 19.82 0.79 11.22
N SER A 46 19.49 1.01 12.49
CA SER A 46 20.35 0.62 13.61
C SER A 46 20.34 -0.89 13.82
N ALA A 47 19.17 -1.53 13.69
CA ALA A 47 18.99 -2.97 13.73
C ALA A 47 19.67 -3.64 12.53
N MET A 48 19.53 -3.07 11.32
CA MET A 48 20.28 -3.53 10.15
C MET A 48 21.79 -3.45 10.38
N ALA A 49 22.30 -2.34 10.93
CA ALA A 49 23.73 -2.19 11.20
C ALA A 49 24.26 -3.22 12.21
N ARG A 50 23.46 -3.59 13.23
CA ARG A 50 23.82 -4.65 14.19
C ARG A 50 23.72 -6.05 13.59
N GLY A 51 22.76 -6.27 12.70
CA GLY A 51 22.47 -7.58 12.11
C GLY A 51 23.24 -7.88 10.82
N PHE A 52 23.93 -6.91 10.24
CA PHE A 52 24.69 -7.11 9.01
C PHE A 52 26.02 -7.82 9.28
N ASP A 53 26.16 -9.02 8.73
CA ASP A 53 27.40 -9.78 8.73
C ASP A 53 27.77 -10.24 7.31
N VAL A 54 28.99 -9.95 6.88
CA VAL A 54 29.55 -10.35 5.58
C VAL A 54 29.58 -11.88 5.43
N ALA A 55 29.70 -12.64 6.52
CA ALA A 55 29.67 -14.10 6.49
C ALA A 55 28.31 -14.67 6.02
N HIS A 56 27.24 -13.88 6.11
CA HIS A 56 25.89 -14.23 5.68
C HIS A 56 25.58 -13.81 4.23
N LEU A 57 26.57 -13.32 3.48
CA LEU A 57 26.38 -13.03 2.07
C LEU A 57 26.35 -14.31 1.24
N GLY A 58 25.29 -14.46 0.45
CA GLY A 58 25.13 -15.56 -0.49
C GLY A 58 26.11 -15.44 -1.67
N ARG A 59 26.54 -16.58 -2.21
CA ARG A 59 27.39 -16.64 -3.41
C ARG A 59 26.62 -16.48 -4.72
N ALA A 60 25.31 -16.71 -4.69
CA ALA A 60 24.46 -16.59 -5.86
C ALA A 60 24.29 -15.11 -6.24
N PRO A 61 24.20 -14.78 -7.55
CA PRO A 61 23.89 -13.42 -7.98
C PRO A 61 22.56 -12.97 -7.37
N ALA A 62 22.58 -11.81 -6.71
CA ALA A 62 21.37 -11.21 -6.19
C ALA A 62 20.52 -10.66 -7.34
N HIS A 63 19.23 -11.03 -7.36
CA HIS A 63 18.29 -10.60 -8.39
C HIS A 63 17.26 -9.67 -7.76
N PHE A 64 17.15 -8.46 -8.34
CA PHE A 64 16.12 -7.53 -7.96
C PHE A 64 14.75 -8.10 -8.35
N ASP A 65 13.83 -8.09 -7.39
CA ASP A 65 12.46 -8.57 -7.51
C ASP A 65 11.54 -7.57 -6.83
N GLU A 66 10.77 -6.86 -7.65
CA GLU A 66 9.87 -5.83 -7.16
C GLU A 66 8.69 -6.39 -6.35
N GLN A 67 8.30 -7.66 -6.57
CA GLN A 67 7.26 -8.29 -5.77
C GLN A 67 7.71 -8.50 -4.33
N GLN A 68 8.98 -8.84 -4.12
CA GLN A 68 9.57 -8.92 -2.79
C GLN A 68 9.70 -7.54 -2.14
N LEU A 69 10.04 -6.51 -2.91
CA LEU A 69 10.01 -5.13 -2.41
C LEU A 69 8.58 -4.72 -2.00
N ALA A 70 7.56 -5.11 -2.77
CA ALA A 70 6.15 -4.82 -2.47
C ALA A 70 5.70 -5.42 -1.12
N VAL A 71 6.26 -6.57 -0.71
CA VAL A 71 6.01 -7.15 0.62
C VAL A 71 6.49 -6.20 1.72
N TRP A 72 7.74 -5.72 1.63
CA TRP A 72 8.29 -4.78 2.63
C TRP A 72 7.61 -3.42 2.58
N GLN A 73 7.15 -3.00 1.40
CA GLN A 73 6.36 -1.79 1.24
C GLN A 73 5.02 -1.89 1.96
N LYS A 74 4.30 -3.02 1.80
CA LYS A 74 3.04 -3.27 2.52
C LYS A 74 3.26 -3.30 4.02
N GLU A 75 4.29 -4.02 4.48
CA GLU A 75 4.65 -4.08 5.90
C GLU A 75 4.96 -2.69 6.47
N THR A 76 5.71 -1.87 5.73
CA THR A 76 6.00 -0.48 6.13
C THR A 76 4.73 0.37 6.17
N ALA A 77 3.83 0.23 5.19
CA ALA A 77 2.58 0.97 5.15
C ALA A 77 1.70 0.68 6.37
N HIS A 78 1.67 -0.58 6.84
CA HIS A 78 0.92 -0.99 8.04
C HIS A 78 1.46 -0.37 9.34
N HIS A 79 2.74 0.01 9.36
CA HIS A 79 3.41 0.61 10.53
C HIS A 79 3.40 2.15 10.52
N LEU A 80 2.82 2.78 9.49
CA LEU A 80 2.72 4.25 9.45
C LEU A 80 1.83 4.75 10.58
N SER A 81 2.27 5.82 11.25
CA SER A 81 1.38 6.57 12.13
C SER A 81 0.25 7.21 11.33
N ALA A 82 -0.84 7.58 12.01
CA ALA A 82 -1.97 8.24 11.35
C ALA A 82 -1.56 9.52 10.57
N ALA A 83 -0.61 10.29 11.12
CA ALA A 83 -0.10 11.50 10.47
C ALA A 83 0.70 11.17 9.21
N GLU A 84 1.56 10.15 9.28
CA GLU A 84 2.35 9.70 8.13
C GLU A 84 1.48 9.09 7.04
N ALA A 85 0.51 8.24 7.40
CA ALA A 85 -0.42 7.64 6.46
C ALA A 85 -1.25 8.71 5.74
N ARG A 86 -1.72 9.74 6.48
CA ARG A 86 -2.40 10.89 5.89
C ARG A 86 -1.52 11.67 4.92
N SER A 87 -0.27 11.92 5.28
CA SER A 87 0.69 12.59 4.39
C SER A 87 1.00 11.75 3.15
N TRP A 88 1.14 10.43 3.31
CA TRP A 88 1.50 9.50 2.25
C TRP A 88 0.38 9.33 1.22
N LEU A 89 -0.88 9.28 1.67
CA LEU A 89 -2.07 9.19 0.82
C LEU A 89 -2.58 10.56 0.32
N GLY A 90 -1.96 11.66 0.74
CA GLY A 90 -2.49 13.01 0.54
C GLY A 90 -2.79 13.40 -0.91
N ALA A 91 -2.02 12.88 -1.88
CA ALA A 91 -2.25 13.14 -3.31
C ALA A 91 -3.47 12.41 -3.89
N VAL A 92 -3.96 11.38 -3.19
CA VAL A 92 -5.08 10.53 -3.62
C VAL A 92 -6.37 10.88 -2.87
N LEU A 93 -6.25 11.38 -1.64
CA LEU A 93 -7.41 11.81 -0.85
C LEU A 93 -8.14 12.99 -1.52
N PRO A 94 -9.49 12.99 -1.51
CA PRO A 94 -10.27 14.13 -1.99
C PRO A 94 -9.90 15.45 -1.29
N PRO A 95 -9.81 16.57 -2.03
CA PRO A 95 -9.55 17.86 -1.42
C PRO A 95 -10.73 18.28 -0.53
N GLY A 96 -10.43 18.88 0.63
CA GLY A 96 -11.45 19.37 1.56
C GLY A 96 -12.18 18.29 2.35
N LEU A 97 -11.72 17.03 2.31
CA LEU A 97 -12.29 15.96 3.12
C LEU A 97 -12.18 16.27 4.61
N ASP A 98 -13.30 16.09 5.33
CA ASP A 98 -13.34 16.23 6.79
C ASP A 98 -12.26 15.38 7.47
N PRO A 99 -11.55 15.89 8.49
CA PRO A 99 -10.47 15.15 9.14
C PRO A 99 -10.87 13.79 9.70
N ALA A 100 -12.08 13.65 10.27
CA ALA A 100 -12.55 12.38 10.83
C ALA A 100 -12.90 11.39 9.71
N ALA A 101 -13.57 11.84 8.65
CA ALA A 101 -13.84 11.02 7.46
C ALA A 101 -12.54 10.53 6.80
N ALA A 102 -11.55 11.41 6.66
CA ALA A 102 -10.23 11.04 6.14
C ALA A 102 -9.56 9.98 7.03
N SER A 103 -9.60 10.14 8.36
CA SER A 103 -9.01 9.17 9.29
C SER A 103 -9.70 7.80 9.22
N ALA A 104 -11.03 7.77 9.11
CA ALA A 104 -11.79 6.54 8.97
C ALA A 104 -11.46 5.83 7.65
N PHE A 105 -11.42 6.57 6.54
CA PHE A 105 -11.06 6.03 5.23
C PHE A 105 -9.63 5.47 5.20
N ILE A 106 -8.66 6.23 5.72
CA ILE A 106 -7.25 5.80 5.78
C ILE A 106 -7.16 4.49 6.58
N THR A 107 -7.78 4.43 7.76
CA THR A 107 -7.78 3.22 8.60
C THR A 107 -8.34 2.00 7.85
N ALA A 108 -9.42 2.18 7.09
CA ALA A 108 -10.04 1.10 6.35
C ALA A 108 -9.22 0.64 5.13
N VAL A 109 -8.54 1.57 4.44
CA VAL A 109 -7.85 1.27 3.17
C VAL A 109 -6.40 0.84 3.36
N LEU A 110 -5.71 1.36 4.39
CA LEU A 110 -4.27 1.18 4.61
C LEU A 110 -3.81 -0.30 4.61
N PRO A 111 -4.55 -1.26 5.20
CA PRO A 111 -4.16 -2.67 5.16
C PRO A 111 -4.13 -3.28 3.75
N ASN A 112 -4.83 -2.67 2.80
CA ASN A 112 -5.13 -3.20 1.47
C ASN A 112 -4.28 -2.58 0.35
N VAL A 113 -3.38 -1.63 0.67
CA VAL A 113 -2.59 -0.90 -0.33
C VAL A 113 -1.11 -1.21 -0.21
N VAL A 114 -0.40 -1.19 -1.34
CA VAL A 114 1.07 -1.23 -1.41
C VAL A 114 1.59 0.17 -1.70
N LEU A 115 1.01 0.85 -2.68
CA LEU A 115 1.35 2.21 -3.10
C LEU A 115 0.19 3.16 -2.84
N PRO A 116 0.43 4.49 -2.76
CA PRO A 116 -0.65 5.45 -2.56
C PRO A 116 -1.74 5.35 -3.63
N GLU A 117 -1.34 5.14 -4.89
CA GLU A 117 -2.26 5.04 -6.02
C GLU A 117 -3.22 3.84 -5.93
N ASP A 118 -2.87 2.79 -5.18
CA ASP A 118 -3.78 1.66 -4.93
C ASP A 118 -5.02 2.09 -4.15
N ALA A 119 -4.98 3.24 -3.46
CA ALA A 119 -6.14 3.81 -2.76
C ALA A 119 -7.14 4.50 -3.71
N ARG A 120 -6.76 4.82 -4.95
CA ARG A 120 -7.61 5.60 -5.86
C ARG A 120 -8.95 4.92 -6.21
N PRO A 121 -9.00 3.62 -6.54
CA PRO A 121 -10.27 2.94 -6.76
C PRO A 121 -11.17 2.97 -5.51
N TRP A 122 -10.59 2.90 -4.31
CA TRP A 122 -11.34 2.98 -3.06
C TRP A 122 -11.90 4.38 -2.81
N VAL A 123 -11.15 5.43 -3.17
CA VAL A 123 -11.65 6.81 -3.13
C VAL A 123 -12.87 6.97 -4.04
N GLU A 124 -12.82 6.42 -5.25
CA GLU A 124 -13.95 6.46 -6.18
C GLU A 124 -15.17 5.69 -5.65
N VAL A 125 -14.96 4.53 -5.03
CA VAL A 125 -16.04 3.73 -4.43
C VAL A 125 -16.71 4.46 -3.25
N VAL A 126 -15.92 5.11 -2.39
CA VAL A 126 -16.43 5.70 -1.13
C VAL A 126 -16.94 7.13 -1.33
N PHE A 127 -16.26 7.92 -2.16
CA PHE A 127 -16.53 9.36 -2.31
C PHE A 127 -16.96 9.76 -3.73
N GLY A 128 -16.93 8.83 -4.69
CA GLY A 128 -17.36 9.09 -6.07
C GLY A 128 -18.87 9.04 -6.24
N ALA A 129 -19.31 9.36 -7.47
CA ALA A 129 -20.71 9.21 -7.84
C ALA A 129 -21.08 7.72 -7.90
N PRO A 130 -22.29 7.34 -7.47
CA PRO A 130 -22.74 5.97 -7.60
C PRO A 130 -22.74 5.55 -9.08
N PRO A 131 -22.38 4.29 -9.39
CA PRO A 131 -22.39 3.81 -10.77
C PRO A 131 -23.80 3.89 -11.34
N ALA A 132 -23.90 4.19 -12.64
CA ALA A 132 -25.19 4.18 -13.34
C ALA A 132 -25.79 2.77 -13.27
N LEU A 133 -27.03 2.68 -12.79
CA LEU A 133 -27.76 1.42 -12.72
C LEU A 133 -28.33 1.07 -14.10
N SER A 134 -28.34 -0.21 -14.45
CA SER A 134 -29.14 -0.68 -15.58
C SER A 134 -30.64 -0.58 -15.24
N PRO A 135 -31.55 -0.50 -16.23
CA PRO A 135 -33.00 -0.47 -15.96
C PRO A 135 -33.48 -1.66 -15.11
N ALA A 136 -32.89 -2.84 -15.30
CA ALA A 136 -33.19 -4.02 -14.49
C ALA A 136 -32.73 -3.85 -13.03
N ALA A 137 -31.50 -3.33 -12.81
CA ALA A 137 -30.98 -3.08 -11.47
C ALA A 137 -31.80 -2.00 -10.74
N GLU A 138 -32.23 -0.94 -11.44
CA GLU A 138 -33.14 0.05 -10.87
C GLU A 138 -34.46 -0.58 -10.42
N GLN A 139 -35.03 -1.47 -11.23
CA GLN A 139 -36.27 -2.17 -10.90
C GLN A 139 -36.08 -3.02 -9.63
N THR A 140 -34.96 -3.73 -9.51
CA THR A 140 -34.61 -4.53 -8.33
C THR A 140 -34.46 -3.68 -7.08
N VAL A 141 -33.75 -2.54 -7.15
CA VAL A 141 -33.58 -1.62 -6.01
C VAL A 141 -34.92 -1.04 -5.58
N LYS A 142 -35.77 -0.63 -6.52
CA LYS A 142 -37.12 -0.13 -6.24
C LYS A 142 -38.00 -1.21 -5.60
N ALA A 143 -37.90 -2.45 -6.07
CA ALA A 143 -38.69 -3.58 -5.56
C ALA A 143 -38.26 -4.06 -4.16
N ALA A 144 -36.97 -3.93 -3.81
CA ALA A 144 -36.46 -4.28 -2.48
C ALA A 144 -37.11 -3.46 -1.35
N GLY A 145 -37.56 -2.24 -1.65
CA GLY A 145 -38.24 -1.36 -0.71
C GLY A 145 -37.32 -0.76 0.36
N SER A 146 -37.79 0.30 1.02
CA SER A 146 -37.01 1.04 2.03
C SER A 146 -36.68 0.21 3.28
N ALA A 147 -37.51 -0.79 3.60
CA ALA A 147 -37.31 -1.67 4.74
C ALA A 147 -36.02 -2.51 4.62
N TYR A 148 -35.69 -2.98 3.41
CA TYR A 148 -34.45 -3.71 3.15
C TYR A 148 -33.22 -2.84 3.40
N ILE A 149 -33.23 -1.60 2.89
CA ILE A 149 -32.11 -0.66 3.08
C ILE A 149 -31.96 -0.27 4.55
N ALA A 150 -33.08 -0.01 5.25
CA ALA A 150 -33.05 0.30 6.68
C ALA A 150 -32.45 -0.86 7.52
N ALA A 151 -32.82 -2.11 7.21
CA ALA A 151 -32.26 -3.29 7.86
C ALA A 151 -30.76 -3.46 7.54
N ALA A 152 -30.35 -3.22 6.29
CA ALA A 152 -28.94 -3.28 5.89
C ALA A 152 -28.08 -2.24 6.62
N VAL A 153 -28.59 -1.02 6.80
CA VAL A 153 -27.90 0.03 7.58
C VAL A 153 -27.77 -0.37 9.04
N GLN A 154 -28.82 -0.92 9.66
CA GLN A 154 -28.76 -1.39 11.06
C GLN A 154 -27.77 -2.54 11.25
N ALA A 155 -27.62 -3.41 10.25
CA ALA A 155 -26.68 -4.53 10.32
C ALA A 155 -25.21 -4.14 10.10
N ALA A 156 -24.96 -2.93 9.58
CA ALA A 156 -23.61 -2.41 9.31
C ALA A 156 -23.00 -1.62 10.48
N VAL A 157 -23.75 -1.44 11.59
CA VAL A 157 -23.33 -0.78 12.84
C VAL A 157 -23.05 -1.83 13.90
#